data_AF-E0UUK6-F1
#
_entry.id   AF-E0UUK6-F1
#
_cell.length_a   1.000
_cell.length_b   1.000
_cell.length_c   1.000
_cell.angle_alpha   90.00
_cell.angle_beta   90.00
_cell.angle_gamma   90.00
#
_symmetry.space_group_name_H-M   'P 1'
#
loop_
_entity.id
_entity.type
_entity.pdbx_description
1 polymer ?
#
loop_
_entity_poly.entity_id
_entity_poly.type
_entity_poly.pdbx_seq_one_letter_code
_entity_poly.pdbx_strand_id
1 'polypeptide(L)'
;MDYMFAQGFLGTRAPLFMDVVTLIVAVLPVLVYGAIKLARQKLYKAHALSQNLIFIVSVIVVGYFEYGVRIGGGFDAFIKGSGVSHTYVSIVLGLHVIIAVLTLIYWSITIVKADYQFSKRLIPGPKSNEHKVLALKTFLGIVFTSFSGIWVYLLLFVY
;
A
#
# COMPACT_ATOMS: atom_id res chain seq x y z
N MET A 1 -21.07 -10.50 -6.63
CA MET A 1 -20.15 -10.26 -5.50
C MET A 1 -19.47 -11.55 -5.06
N ASP A 2 -20.08 -12.70 -5.31
CA ASP A 2 -19.60 -14.04 -4.93
C ASP A 2 -18.17 -14.35 -5.41
N TYR A 3 -17.75 -13.80 -6.56
CA TYR A 3 -16.40 -14.02 -7.10
C TYR A 3 -15.29 -13.50 -6.17
N MET A 4 -15.53 -12.45 -5.37
CA MET A 4 -14.51 -11.87 -4.48
C MET A 4 -14.11 -12.84 -3.38
N PHE A 5 -15.09 -13.60 -2.87
CA PHE A 5 -14.95 -14.53 -1.77
C PHE A 5 -14.71 -15.98 -2.22
N ALA A 6 -14.65 -16.20 -3.54
CA ALA A 6 -14.16 -17.47 -4.09
C ALA A 6 -12.72 -17.71 -3.63
N GLN A 7 -12.29 -18.97 -3.65
CA GLN A 7 -10.92 -19.33 -3.29
C GLN A 7 -9.90 -18.60 -4.18
N GLY A 8 -8.83 -18.10 -3.57
CA GLY A 8 -7.74 -17.42 -4.26
C GLY A 8 -6.82 -18.34 -5.06
N PHE A 9 -5.78 -17.76 -5.66
CA PHE A 9 -4.82 -18.41 -6.56
C PHE A 9 -3.46 -18.68 -5.93
N LEU A 10 -3.19 -18.19 -4.70
CA LEU A 10 -1.93 -18.40 -3.99
C LEU A 10 -1.83 -19.76 -3.28
N GLY A 11 -2.82 -20.65 -3.48
CA GLY A 11 -2.83 -21.98 -2.89
C GLY A 11 -3.13 -22.01 -1.39
N THR A 12 -3.69 -20.92 -0.85
CA THR A 12 -4.10 -20.81 0.56
C THR A 12 -5.62 -20.87 0.68
N ARG A 13 -6.12 -20.76 1.93
CA ARG A 13 -7.56 -20.59 2.21
C ARG A 13 -8.05 -19.16 2.03
N ALA A 14 -7.19 -18.23 1.61
CA ALA A 14 -7.57 -16.84 1.40
C ALA A 14 -8.56 -16.70 0.24
N PRO A 15 -9.50 -15.75 0.32
CA PRO A 15 -10.38 -15.42 -0.80
C PRO A 15 -9.60 -14.68 -1.89
N LEU A 16 -10.13 -14.71 -3.12
CA LEU A 16 -9.53 -14.12 -4.31
C LEU A 16 -9.11 -12.66 -4.12
N PHE A 17 -9.96 -11.84 -3.48
CA PHE A 17 -9.65 -10.43 -3.28
C PHE A 17 -8.42 -10.21 -2.39
N MET A 18 -8.20 -11.08 -1.40
CA MET A 18 -7.03 -10.99 -0.50
C MET A 18 -5.73 -11.30 -1.25
N ASP A 19 -5.75 -12.30 -2.15
CA ASP A 19 -4.60 -12.66 -2.97
C ASP A 19 -4.22 -11.55 -3.94
N VAL A 20 -5.22 -10.98 -4.62
CA VAL A 20 -5.02 -9.86 -5.55
C VAL A 20 -4.43 -8.65 -4.83
N VAL A 21 -5.02 -8.25 -3.69
CA VAL A 21 -4.53 -7.11 -2.91
C VAL A 21 -3.11 -7.37 -2.40
N THR A 22 -2.85 -8.55 -1.84
CA THR A 22 -1.53 -8.94 -1.33
C THR A 22 -0.47 -8.88 -2.43
N LEU A 23 -0.77 -9.38 -3.62
CA LEU A 23 0.15 -9.33 -4.76
C LEU A 23 0.44 -7.89 -5.20
N ILE A 24 -0.60 -7.05 -5.30
CA ILE A 24 -0.43 -5.63 -5.66
C ILE A 24 0.45 -4.92 -4.61
N VAL A 25 0.15 -5.12 -3.33
CA VAL A 25 0.91 -4.52 -2.22
C VAL A 25 2.36 -5.01 -2.21
N ALA A 26 2.61 -6.29 -2.49
CA ALA A 26 3.96 -6.86 -2.59
C ALA A 26 4.80 -6.23 -3.71
N VAL A 27 4.17 -5.88 -4.83
CA VAL A 27 4.83 -5.26 -5.99
C VAL A 27 4.98 -3.74 -5.83
N LEU A 28 4.20 -3.11 -4.95
CA LEU A 28 4.16 -1.65 -4.78
C LEU A 28 5.53 -0.99 -4.50
N PRO A 29 6.42 -1.52 -3.63
CA PRO A 29 7.75 -0.95 -3.44
C PRO A 29 8.57 -0.85 -4.74
N VAL A 30 8.44 -1.85 -5.61
CA VAL A 30 9.16 -1.90 -6.90
C VAL A 30 8.62 -0.83 -7.85
N LEU A 31 7.29 -0.67 -7.93
CA LEU A 31 6.65 0.35 -8.77
C LEU A 31 7.06 1.77 -8.33
N VAL A 32 7.00 2.04 -7.03
CA VAL A 32 7.37 3.33 -6.44
C VAL A 32 8.85 3.62 -6.66
N TYR A 33 9.71 2.63 -6.48
CA TYR A 33 11.15 2.75 -6.77
C TYR A 33 11.40 3.04 -8.26
N GLY A 34 10.67 2.38 -9.16
CA GLY A 34 10.69 2.67 -10.60
C GLY A 34 10.33 4.14 -10.88
N ALA A 35 9.26 4.65 -10.26
CA ALA A 35 8.89 6.05 -10.39
C ALA A 35 9.96 7.01 -9.83
N ILE A 36 10.66 6.65 -8.75
CA ILE A 36 11.79 7.43 -8.21
C ILE A 36 12.95 7.47 -9.21
N LYS A 37 13.24 6.38 -9.94
CA LYS A 37 14.29 6.38 -10.99
C LYS A 37 14.01 7.42 -12.09
N LEU A 38 12.74 7.61 -12.48
CA LEU A 38 12.36 8.65 -13.45
C LEU A 38 12.75 10.05 -12.96
N ALA A 39 12.54 10.35 -11.68
CA ALA A 39 12.97 11.64 -11.09
C ALA A 39 14.49 11.79 -11.07
N ARG A 40 15.24 10.69 -10.79
CA ARG A 40 16.71 10.69 -10.83
C ARG A 40 17.26 10.93 -12.24
N GLN A 41 16.53 10.49 -13.26
CA GLN A 41 16.81 10.75 -14.68
C GLN A 41 16.29 12.13 -15.14
N LYS A 42 15.80 12.97 -14.22
CA LYS A 42 15.22 14.30 -14.50
C LYS A 42 13.95 14.25 -15.38
N LEU A 43 13.33 13.09 -15.55
CA LEU A 43 12.07 12.90 -16.26
C LEU A 43 10.88 13.26 -15.36
N TYR A 44 10.80 14.52 -14.92
CA TYR A 44 9.84 14.95 -13.88
C TYR A 44 8.36 14.81 -14.29
N LYS A 45 8.03 15.01 -15.58
CA LYS A 45 6.68 14.76 -16.11
C LYS A 45 6.27 13.30 -15.96
N ALA A 46 7.16 12.39 -16.37
CA ALA A 46 6.92 10.96 -16.28
C ALA A 46 6.88 10.48 -14.83
N HIS A 47 7.75 11.02 -13.96
CA HIS A 47 7.72 10.78 -12.53
C HIS A 47 6.37 11.19 -11.91
N ALA A 48 5.90 12.41 -12.17
CA ALA A 48 4.66 12.93 -11.62
C ALA A 48 3.44 12.12 -12.11
N LEU A 49 3.37 11.80 -13.41
CA LEU A 49 2.31 10.95 -13.95
C LEU A 49 2.32 9.55 -13.30
N SER A 50 3.49 8.91 -13.25
CA SER A 50 3.64 7.56 -12.68
C SER A 50 3.23 7.55 -11.21
N GLN A 51 3.69 8.52 -10.41
CA GLN A 51 3.36 8.53 -8.99
C GLN A 51 1.89 8.83 -8.70
N ASN A 52 1.28 9.75 -9.44
CA ASN A 52 -0.15 10.02 -9.30
C ASN A 52 -1.00 8.80 -9.67
N LEU A 53 -0.64 8.09 -10.75
CA LEU A 53 -1.33 6.85 -11.12
C LEU A 53 -1.16 5.76 -10.05
N ILE A 54 0.07 5.52 -9.58
CA ILE A 54 0.35 4.54 -8.54
C ILE A 54 -0.46 4.88 -7.26
N PHE A 55 -0.45 6.15 -6.84
CA PHE A 55 -1.18 6.61 -5.66
C PHE A 55 -2.69 6.39 -5.79
N ILE A 56 -3.30 6.84 -6.90
CA ILE A 56 -4.74 6.69 -7.15
C ILE A 56 -5.15 5.20 -7.15
N VAL A 57 -4.41 4.36 -7.87
CA VAL A 57 -4.65 2.92 -7.90
C VAL A 57 -4.51 2.32 -6.50
N SER A 58 -3.51 2.75 -5.71
CA SER A 58 -3.31 2.25 -4.35
C SER A 58 -4.47 2.61 -3.42
N VAL A 59 -5.01 3.83 -3.53
CA VAL A 59 -6.19 4.25 -2.76
C VAL A 59 -7.41 3.41 -3.13
N ILE A 60 -7.63 3.15 -4.43
CA ILE A 60 -8.72 2.28 -4.89
C ILE A 60 -8.55 0.85 -4.33
N VAL A 61 -7.34 0.30 -4.41
CA VAL A 61 -7.02 -1.06 -3.92
C VAL A 61 -7.25 -1.18 -2.42
N VAL A 62 -6.80 -0.20 -1.62
CA VAL A 62 -7.03 -0.18 -0.16
C VAL A 62 -8.53 -0.03 0.15
N GLY A 63 -9.25 0.82 -0.59
CA GLY A 63 -10.70 0.94 -0.44
C GLY A 63 -11.45 -0.36 -0.76
N TYR A 64 -11.04 -1.04 -1.82
CA TYR A 64 -11.55 -2.35 -2.21
C TYR A 64 -11.25 -3.44 -1.17
N PHE A 65 -10.03 -3.47 -0.63
CA PHE A 65 -9.64 -4.36 0.46
C PHE A 65 -10.51 -4.15 1.71
N GLU A 66 -10.62 -2.90 2.17
CA GLU A 66 -11.39 -2.56 3.37
C GLU A 66 -12.87 -2.94 3.20
N TYR A 67 -13.42 -2.65 2.01
CA TYR A 67 -14.79 -3.06 1.68
C TYR A 67 -14.96 -4.59 1.71
N GLY A 68 -14.04 -5.33 1.07
CA GLY A 68 -14.04 -6.80 1.08
C GLY A 68 -13.94 -7.37 2.49
N VAL A 69 -13.07 -6.81 3.33
CA VAL A 69 -12.92 -7.23 4.73
C VAL A 69 -14.21 -6.99 5.52
N ARG A 70 -14.83 -5.81 5.41
CA ARG A 70 -16.07 -5.48 6.12
C ARG A 70 -17.24 -6.37 5.74
N ILE A 71 -17.40 -6.65 4.44
CA ILE A 71 -18.47 -7.51 3.94
C ILE A 71 -18.20 -8.99 4.26
N GLY A 72 -16.93 -9.40 4.30
CA GLY A 72 -16.51 -10.77 4.62
C GLY A 72 -16.62 -11.15 6.10
N GLY A 73 -17.21 -10.30 6.95
CA GLY A 73 -17.35 -10.54 8.39
C GLY A 73 -16.19 -10.03 9.24
N GLY A 74 -15.30 -9.22 8.66
CA GLY A 74 -14.18 -8.58 9.35
C GLY A 74 -13.06 -9.54 9.74
N PHE A 75 -12.16 -9.04 10.59
CA PHE A 75 -10.98 -9.79 11.04
C PHE A 75 -11.33 -11.14 11.67
N ASP A 76 -12.36 -11.20 12.51
CA ASP A 76 -12.76 -12.42 13.22
C ASP A 76 -13.24 -13.53 12.29
N ALA A 77 -13.76 -13.19 11.11
CA ALA A 77 -14.11 -14.19 10.11
C ALA A 77 -12.85 -14.78 9.45
N PHE A 78 -11.88 -13.94 9.10
CA PHE A 78 -10.69 -14.38 8.36
C PHE A 78 -9.69 -15.15 9.23
N ILE A 79 -9.62 -14.89 10.54
CA ILE A 79 -8.72 -15.63 11.42
C ILE A 79 -9.19 -17.06 11.72
N LYS A 80 -10.47 -17.38 11.50
CA LYS A 80 -10.99 -18.75 11.70
C LYS A 80 -10.23 -19.74 10.83
N GLY A 81 -9.57 -20.71 11.47
CA GLY A 81 -8.76 -21.73 10.79
C GLY A 81 -7.28 -21.37 10.64
N SER A 82 -6.83 -20.23 11.17
CA SER A 82 -5.41 -20.01 11.46
C SER A 82 -5.01 -20.79 12.71
N GLY A 83 -3.79 -21.35 12.73
CA GLY A 83 -3.16 -21.95 13.90
C GLY A 83 -2.48 -20.94 14.82
N VAL A 84 -2.50 -19.64 14.48
CA VAL A 84 -1.86 -18.57 15.24
C VAL A 84 -2.83 -17.97 16.26
N SER A 85 -2.32 -17.56 17.43
CA SER A 85 -3.15 -16.98 18.47
C SER A 85 -3.81 -15.66 18.04
N HIS A 86 -5.10 -15.54 18.34
CA HIS A 86 -5.91 -14.36 17.99
C HIS A 86 -5.30 -13.04 18.49
N THR A 87 -4.77 -13.05 19.71
CA THR A 87 -4.09 -11.89 20.31
C THR A 87 -2.87 -11.45 19.51
N TYR A 88 -2.01 -12.38 19.09
CA TYR A 88 -0.80 -12.02 18.36
C TYR A 88 -1.14 -11.44 16.98
N VAL A 89 -2.03 -12.09 16.24
CA VAL A 89 -2.45 -11.59 14.92
C VAL A 89 -3.11 -10.22 15.04
N SER A 90 -3.91 -9.98 16.09
CA SER A 90 -4.54 -8.68 16.36
C SER A 90 -3.51 -7.57 16.59
N ILE A 91 -2.45 -7.84 17.34
CA ILE A 91 -1.36 -6.87 17.58
C ILE A 91 -0.63 -6.55 16.27
N VAL A 92 -0.28 -7.59 15.49
CA VAL A 92 0.41 -7.43 14.20
C VAL A 92 -0.46 -6.65 13.21
N LEU A 93 -1.75 -6.96 13.14
CA LEU A 93 -2.71 -6.22 12.30
C LEU A 93 -2.81 -4.76 12.74
N GLY A 94 -2.95 -4.50 14.03
CA GLY A 94 -2.99 -3.13 14.56
C GLY A 94 -1.74 -2.33 14.19
N LEU A 95 -0.56 -2.92 14.34
CA LEU A 95 0.71 -2.31 13.94
C LEU A 95 0.75 -2.04 12.42
N HIS A 96 0.33 -3.00 11.60
CA HIS A 96 0.25 -2.85 10.15
C HIS A 96 -0.65 -1.66 9.75
N VAL A 97 -1.84 -1.57 10.34
CA VAL A 97 -2.81 -0.49 10.07
C VAL A 97 -2.21 0.87 10.43
N ILE A 98 -1.55 0.99 11.59
CA ILE A 98 -0.89 2.24 12.00
C ILE A 98 0.17 2.66 10.96
N ILE A 99 1.03 1.72 10.55
CA ILE A 99 2.08 1.99 9.55
C ILE A 99 1.44 2.40 8.21
N ALA A 100 0.40 1.69 7.76
CA ALA A 100 -0.30 1.96 6.50
C ALA A 100 -0.97 3.33 6.50
N VAL A 101 -1.67 3.70 7.58
CA VAL A 101 -2.34 5.01 7.71
C VAL A 101 -1.33 6.15 7.71
N LEU A 102 -0.26 6.05 8.51
CA LEU A 102 0.80 7.06 8.53
C LEU A 102 1.46 7.20 7.14
N THR A 103 1.70 6.08 6.46
CA THR A 103 2.24 6.06 5.10
C THR A 103 1.32 6.78 4.12
N LEU A 104 0.01 6.49 4.16
CA LEU A 104 -0.99 7.13 3.31
C LEU A 104 -1.04 8.66 3.53
N ILE A 105 -0.96 9.12 4.79
CA ILE A 105 -0.92 10.54 5.14
C ILE A 105 0.34 11.20 4.55
N TYR A 106 1.52 10.63 4.79
CA TYR A 106 2.77 11.18 4.26
C TYR A 106 2.78 11.19 2.73
N TRP A 107 2.28 10.13 2.10
CA TRP A 107 2.22 10.04 0.64
C TRP A 107 1.28 11.10 0.06
N SER A 108 0.09 11.27 0.66
CA SER A 108 -0.88 12.30 0.26
C SER A 108 -0.28 13.71 0.34
N ILE A 109 0.38 14.04 1.46
CA ILE A 109 1.07 15.32 1.64
C ILE A 109 2.16 15.51 0.59
N THR A 110 2.93 14.45 0.31
CA THR A 110 4.02 14.48 -0.68
C THR A 110 3.50 14.77 -2.08
N ILE A 111 2.42 14.09 -2.50
CA ILE A 111 1.78 14.27 -3.81
C ILE A 111 1.18 15.67 -3.93
N VAL A 112 0.34 16.09 -2.99
CA VAL A 112 -0.33 17.41 -3.04
C VAL A 112 0.69 18.55 -3.11
N LYS A 113 1.74 18.48 -2.28
CA LYS A 113 2.82 19.49 -2.32
C LYS A 113 3.58 19.45 -3.66
N ALA A 114 3.91 18.26 -4.17
CA ALA A 114 4.65 18.12 -5.41
C ALA A 114 3.84 18.63 -6.61
N ASP A 115 2.56 18.26 -6.72
CA ASP A 115 1.68 18.68 -7.81
C ASP A 115 1.41 20.19 -7.78
N TYR A 116 1.28 20.78 -6.59
CA TYR A 116 1.21 22.23 -6.46
C TYR A 116 2.46 22.90 -7.04
N GLN A 117 3.66 22.46 -6.65
CA GLN A 117 4.92 23.01 -7.17
C GLN A 117 5.07 22.77 -8.69
N PHE A 118 4.63 21.61 -9.17
CA PHE A 118 4.62 21.26 -10.58
C PHE A 118 3.72 22.20 -11.39
N SER A 119 2.49 22.44 -10.92
CA SER A 119 1.52 23.35 -11.57
C SER A 119 2.02 24.80 -11.64
N LYS A 120 2.77 25.24 -10.64
CA LYS A 120 3.40 26.57 -10.58
C LYS A 120 4.71 26.66 -11.36
N ARG A 121 5.15 25.58 -12.02
CA ARG A 121 6.42 25.48 -12.77
C ARG A 121 7.64 25.78 -11.90
N LEU A 122 7.59 25.41 -10.61
CA LEU A 122 8.65 25.66 -9.63
C LEU A 122 9.62 24.49 -9.46
N ILE A 123 9.59 23.48 -10.34
CA ILE A 123 10.44 22.27 -10.23
C ILE A 123 11.75 22.39 -11.03
N PRO A 124 12.91 21.89 -10.55
CA PRO A 124 13.11 21.19 -9.27
C PRO A 124 13.15 22.08 -8.02
N GLY A 125 13.35 23.40 -8.16
CA GLY A 125 13.06 24.43 -7.16
C GLY A 125 13.74 24.37 -5.79
N PRO A 126 13.59 25.43 -4.98
CA PRO A 126 14.13 25.47 -3.61
C PRO A 126 13.51 24.44 -2.67
N LYS A 127 12.31 23.94 -2.99
CA LYS A 127 11.59 22.90 -2.22
C LYS A 127 12.00 21.46 -2.56
N SER A 128 13.00 21.26 -3.43
CA SER A 128 13.49 19.92 -3.82
C SER A 128 13.89 19.05 -2.63
N ASN A 129 14.61 19.62 -1.66
CA ASN A 129 15.10 18.85 -0.51
C ASN A 129 13.96 18.43 0.42
N GLU A 130 12.97 19.30 0.65
CA GLU A 130 11.76 18.97 1.41
C GLU A 130 11.00 17.80 0.77
N HIS A 131 10.83 17.84 -0.56
CA HIS A 131 10.20 16.75 -1.31
C HIS A 131 10.99 15.44 -1.17
N LYS A 132 12.32 15.46 -1.30
CA LYS A 132 13.16 14.25 -1.16
C LYS A 132 13.06 13.62 0.22
N VAL A 133 13.03 14.43 1.29
CA VAL A 133 12.89 13.94 2.67
C VAL A 133 11.52 13.30 2.88
N LEU A 134 10.44 13.94 2.42
CA LEU A 134 9.10 13.37 2.51
C LEU A 134 8.96 12.11 1.65
N ALA A 135 9.49 12.12 0.42
CA ALA A 135 9.49 10.96 -0.48
C ALA A 135 10.25 9.76 0.11
N LEU A 136 11.38 9.99 0.80
CA LEU A 136 12.11 8.93 1.49
C LEU A 136 11.26 8.32 2.63
N LYS A 137 10.62 9.15 3.46
CA LYS A 137 9.73 8.67 4.53
C LYS A 137 8.56 7.87 3.96
N THR A 138 7.92 8.38 2.91
CA THR A 138 6.86 7.68 2.19
C THR A 138 7.34 6.34 1.63
N PHE A 139 8.51 6.31 0.97
CA PHE A 139 9.05 5.08 0.39
C PHE A 139 9.34 4.01 1.46
N LEU A 140 9.98 4.40 2.57
CA LEU A 140 10.21 3.50 3.70
C LEU A 140 8.88 3.00 4.31
N GLY A 141 7.90 3.90 4.45
CA GLY A 141 6.55 3.55 4.87
C GLY A 141 5.91 2.49 3.97
N ILE A 142 5.98 2.66 2.65
CA ILE A 142 5.46 1.70 1.66
C ILE A 142 6.15 0.34 1.78
N VAL A 143 7.47 0.32 1.97
CA VAL A 143 8.22 -0.93 2.20
C VAL A 143 7.73 -1.62 3.48
N PHE A 144 7.58 -0.90 4.58
CA PHE A 144 7.07 -1.48 5.83
C PHE A 144 5.62 -1.92 5.75
N THR A 145 4.74 -1.16 5.09
CA THR A 145 3.36 -1.56 4.80
C THR A 145 3.32 -2.84 3.97
N SER A 146 4.19 -2.96 2.96
CA SER A 146 4.28 -4.16 2.13
C SER A 146 4.68 -5.38 2.95
N PHE A 147 5.78 -5.30 3.71
CA PHE A 147 6.24 -6.44 4.52
C PHE A 147 5.25 -6.83 5.61
N SER A 148 4.72 -5.85 6.35
CA SER A 148 3.74 -6.12 7.40
C SER A 148 2.41 -6.65 6.84
N GLY A 149 1.97 -6.18 5.67
CA GLY A 149 0.75 -6.67 5.02
C GLY A 149 0.89 -8.12 4.54
N ILE A 150 2.01 -8.46 3.91
CA ILE A 150 2.34 -9.84 3.55
C ILE A 150 2.39 -10.72 4.81
N TRP A 151 2.98 -10.20 5.90
CA TRP A 151 3.04 -10.94 7.15
C TRP A 151 1.65 -11.21 7.74
N VAL A 152 0.76 -10.21 7.76
CA VAL A 152 -0.65 -10.40 8.16
C VAL A 152 -1.33 -11.46 7.30
N TYR A 153 -1.13 -11.44 5.97
CA TYR A 153 -1.69 -12.47 5.08
C TYR A 153 -1.20 -13.87 5.45
N LEU A 154 0.10 -14.05 5.67
CA LEU A 154 0.68 -15.34 6.05
C LEU A 154 0.12 -15.85 7.38
N LEU A 155 0.03 -14.96 8.38
CA LEU A 155 -0.54 -15.31 9.69
C LEU A 155 -2.01 -15.71 9.58
N LEU A 156 -2.77 -15.06 8.70
CA LEU A 156 -4.19 -15.40 8.55
C LEU A 156 -4.36 -16.71 7.78
N PHE A 157 -3.63 -16.94 6.70
CA PHE A 157 -4.03 -17.96 5.71
C PHE A 157 -3.05 -19.11 5.49
N VAL A 158 -1.85 -19.04 6.09
CA VAL A 158 -0.80 -20.07 5.92
C VAL A 158 -0.49 -20.77 7.24
N TYR A 159 -0.39 -20.01 8.34
CA TYR A 159 -0.11 -20.54 9.67
C TYR A 159 -1.38 -20.68 10.51
#